data_AF-A0A6M1U1P2-F1
#
_entry.id   AF-A0A6M1U1P2-F1
#
_cell.length_a   1.000
_cell.length_b   1.000
_cell.length_c   1.000
_cell.angle_alpha   90.00
_cell.angle_beta   90.00
_cell.angle_gamma   90.00
#
_symmetry.space_group_name_H-M   'P 1'
#
loop_
_entity.id
_entity.type
_entity.pdbx_description
1 polymer ?
#
loop_
_entity_poly.entity_id
_entity_poly.type
_entity_poly.pdbx_seq_one_letter_code
_entity_poly.pdbx_strand_id
1 'polypeptide(L)' 'MNLFDILMFIFTILIFAGIIRSWKARNKFAVGFGLVSLAVFLLCDALIIYYATLPKA' A
#
# COMPACT_ATOMS: atom_id res chain seq x y z
N MET A 1 -0.14 -17.35 3.75
CA MET A 1 -0.29 -16.28 2.76
C MET A 1 -1.36 -16.70 1.78
N ASN A 2 -2.43 -15.92 1.68
CA ASN A 2 -3.49 -16.12 0.72
C ASN A 2 -3.28 -15.23 -0.52
N LEU A 3 -4.04 -15.50 -1.59
CA LEU A 3 -4.03 -14.66 -2.80
C LEU A 3 -4.29 -13.18 -2.48
N PHE A 4 -5.19 -12.91 -1.53
CA PHE A 4 -5.53 -11.55 -1.11
C PHE A 4 -4.34 -10.79 -0.52
N ASP A 5 -3.52 -11.45 0.31
CA ASP A 5 -2.33 -10.85 0.92
C ASP A 5 -1.32 -10.44 -0.16
N ILE A 6 -1.15 -11.29 -1.19
CA ILE A 6 -0.25 -11.02 -2.31
C ILE A 6 -0.76 -9.83 -3.14
N LEU A 7 -2.08 -9.78 -3.39
CA LEU A 7 -2.70 -8.66 -4.11
C LEU A 7 -2.55 -7.34 -3.35
N MET A 8 -2.66 -7.36 -2.02
CA MET A 8 -2.44 -6.17 -1.18
C MET A 8 -1.06 -5.57 -1.41
N PHE A 9 0.00 -6.38 -1.34
CA PHE A 9 1.36 -5.91 -1.64
C PHE A 9 1.51 -5.34 -3.05
N ILE A 10 0.88 -5.98 -4.05
CA ILE A 10 0.88 -5.48 -5.43
C ILE A 10 0.21 -4.10 -5.50
N PHE A 11 -0.93 -3.90 -4.82
CA PHE A 11 -1.60 -2.61 -4.78
C PHE A 11 -0.76 -1.52 -4.12
N THR A 12 -0.01 -1.83 -3.06
CA THR A 12 0.94 -0.88 -2.46
C THR A 12 1.96 -0.38 -3.51
N ILE A 13 2.51 -1.28 -4.32
CA ILE A 13 3.44 -0.93 -5.41
C ILE A 13 2.76 -0.08 -6.49
N LEU A 14 1.53 -0.44 -6.88
CA LEU A 14 0.76 0.31 -7.89
C LEU A 14 0.39 1.72 -7.41
N ILE A 15 0.04 1.89 -6.13
CA ILE A 15 -0.24 3.18 -5.52
C ILE A 15 1.03 4.04 -5.57
N PHE A 16 2.17 3.48 -5.16
CA PHE A 16 3.45 4.19 -5.20
C PHE A 16 3.80 4.66 -6.63
N ALA A 17 3.66 3.78 -7.63
CA ALA A 17 3.83 4.15 -9.04
C ALA A 17 2.82 5.23 -9.49
N GLY A 18 1.58 5.15 -9.02
CA GLY A 18 0.52 6.13 -9.26
C GLY A 18 0.85 7.51 -8.70
N ILE A 19 1.46 7.59 -7.51
CA ILE A 19 1.95 8.84 -6.91
C ILE A 19 3.05 9.45 -7.77
N ILE A 20 4.06 8.65 -8.17
CA ILE A 20 5.16 9.13 -9.02
C ILE A 20 4.62 9.73 -10.33
N ARG A 21 3.70 9.02 -10.98
CA ARG A 21 3.05 9.50 -12.22
C ARG A 21 2.27 10.80 -11.97
N SER A 22 1.51 10.88 -10.88
CA SER A 22 0.71 12.04 -10.54
C SER A 22 1.56 13.27 -10.18
N TRP A 23 2.73 13.03 -9.56
CA TRP A 23 3.68 14.07 -9.25
C TRP A 23 4.30 14.67 -10.51
N LYS A 24 4.66 13.84 -11.50
CA LYS A 24 5.12 14.29 -12.82
C LYS A 24 4.04 15.11 -13.56
N ALA A 25 2.77 14.75 -13.39
CA ALA A 25 1.63 15.49 -13.95
C ALA A 25 1.24 16.74 -13.13
N ARG A 26 1.98 17.09 -12.06
CA ARG A 26 1.70 18.21 -11.13
C ARG A 26 0.28 18.20 -10.53
N ASN A 27 -0.36 17.04 -10.44
CA ASN A 27 -1.69 16.91 -9.84
C ASN A 27 -1.56 16.77 -8.32
N LYS A 28 -1.61 17.90 -7.61
CA LYS A 28 -1.44 17.96 -6.14
C LYS A 28 -2.50 17.15 -5.38
N PHE A 29 -3.73 17.12 -5.88
CA PHE A 29 -4.83 16.38 -5.24
C PHE A 29 -4.60 14.87 -5.34
N ALA A 30 -4.27 14.37 -6.54
CA ALA A 30 -4.00 12.94 -6.76
C ALA A 30 -2.76 12.47 -5.98
N VAL A 31 -1.72 13.30 -5.89
CA VAL A 31 -0.54 13.01 -5.07
C VAL A 31 -0.90 12.94 -3.59
N GLY A 32 -1.67 13.91 -3.08
CA GLY A 32 -2.12 13.93 -1.67
C GLY A 32 -2.98 12.71 -1.33
N PHE A 33 -3.99 12.42 -2.15
CA PHE A 33 -4.81 11.22 -1.99
C PHE A 33 -3.96 9.94 -2.04
N GLY A 34 -3.08 9.83 -3.04
CA GLY A 34 -2.19 8.69 -3.19
C GLY A 34 -1.28 8.47 -1.97
N LEU A 35 -0.72 9.53 -1.39
CA LEU A 35 0.09 9.44 -0.17
C LEU A 35 -0.70 8.89 1.02
N VAL A 36 -1.94 9.35 1.22
CA VAL A 36 -2.83 8.83 2.28
C VAL A 36 -3.15 7.36 2.03
N SER A 37 -3.51 7.00 0.79
CA SER A 37 -3.76 5.60 0.42
C SER A 37 -2.52 4.72 0.64
N LEU A 38 -1.33 5.19 0.28
CA LEU A 38 -0.09 4.45 0.48
C LEU A 38 0.20 4.21 1.95
N ALA A 39 -0.04 5.20 2.82
CA ALA A 39 0.13 5.06 4.26
C ALA A 39 -0.81 3.99 4.84
N VAL A 40 -2.07 3.99 4.43
CA VAL A 40 -3.05 2.97 4.88
C VAL A 40 -2.65 1.58 4.38
N PHE A 41 -2.24 1.45 3.11
CA PHE A 41 -1.84 0.17 2.53
C PHE A 41 -0.56 -0.40 3.17
N LEU A 42 0.44 0.45 3.46
CA LEU A 42 1.63 0.03 4.20
C LEU A 42 1.29 -0.45 5.61
N LEU A 43 0.31 0.17 6.27
CA LEU A 43 -0.17 -0.25 7.59
C LEU A 43 -0.85 -1.63 7.49
N CYS A 44 -1.67 -1.86 6.47
CA CYS A 44 -2.24 -3.18 6.19
C CYS A 44 -1.16 -4.23 5.91
N ASP A 45 -0.15 -3.92 5.10
CA ASP A 45 0.98 -4.81 4.81
C ASP A 45 1.73 -5.19 6.10
N ALA A 46 1.95 -4.22 6.99
CA ALA A 46 2.55 -4.46 8.30
C ALA A 46 1.67 -5.36 9.19
N LEU A 47 0.34 -5.16 9.20
CA LEU A 47 -0.60 -6.03 9.91
C LEU A 47 -0.58 -7.46 9.37
N ILE A 48 -0.55 -7.63 8.04
CA ILE A 48 -0.45 -8.94 7.40
C ILE A 48 0.81 -9.67 7.88
N ILE A 49 1.97 -9.00 7.86
CA ILE A 49 3.23 -9.57 8.35
C ILE A 49 3.15 -9.88 9.84
N TYR A 50 2.61 -8.97 10.65
CA TYR A 50 2.49 -9.14 12.09
C TYR A 50 1.66 -10.38 12.44
N TYR A 51 0.48 -10.55 11.85
CA TYR A 51 -0.37 -11.73 12.11
C TYR A 51 0.16 -13.00 11.45
N ALA A 52 0.93 -12.90 10.38
CA ALA A 52 1.61 -14.05 9.79
C ALA A 52 2.77 -14.57 10.65
N THR A 53 3.44 -13.68 11.39
CA THR A 53 4.58 -14.00 12.26
C THR A 53 4.22 -14.19 13.73
N LEU A 54 2.98 -13.84 14.12
CA LEU A 54 2.51 -14.01 15.48
C LEU A 54 2.52 -15.51 15.85
N PRO A 55 3.19 -15.90 16.96
CA PRO A 55 3.08 -17.25 17.45
C PRO A 55 1.62 -17.53 17.79
N LYS A 56 1.03 -18.54 17.16
CA LYS A 56 -0.28 -19.03 17.56
C LYS A 56 -0.12 -19.64 18.95
N ALA A 57 -0.72 -18.99 19.95
CA ALA A 57 -0.88 -19.53 21.29
C ALA A 57 -1.78 -20.76 21.27
#